data_AF-A0A7W5K457-F1
#
_entry.id   AF-A0A7W5K457-F1
#
_cell.length_a   1.000
_cell.length_b   1.000
_cell.length_c   1.000
_cell.angle_alpha   90.00
_cell.angle_beta   90.00
_cell.angle_gamma   90.00
#
_symmetry.space_group_name_H-M   'P 1'
#
loop_
_entity.id
_entity.type
_entity.pdbx_description
1 polymer ?
#
loop_
_entity_poly.entity_id
_entity_poly.type
_entity_poly.pdbx_seq_one_letter_code
_entity_poly.pdbx_strand_id
1 'polypeptide(L)'
;MAWCGKCRRGRGGIARLLLLGLLSLVAATGLAQPVEERPEVRVIIDVSGSMRANDPNQLAASALELLASLLPAGTSAGVWTFGERVDNPLPPGEVDAAWREQAAALRPRLVEYQQFTDIEGAVRAASEAPANGWRHLVLLTDGMIDLPPDRGAKPAVDAASRRALLEELAPRLADQGVVVHAIAFSDDADLALVERLAQSTGGLPALAETPEGLLGAFLDIVERIFPADQVPLEAGRFVIESGVEAFTALLFHEPDGEPLALVAPDGTVYRADDPPPGGQWQVEPRFDLIRVPDPATGEWRLEGEIATDSRIGVTSSLTLRTGELPATLYLGFPVPVEAWLERAGEPYGAELESLALHVELRDPENEVLAALRLQPRGERFVGELPAPALVGGARLLIRAEADDLTRQRWQAVNVLPAIAARHEPAASRVVLEAEHPALDRDNTELAAELAGERLAAEAVGERRWHIELPPLDDSISQPLLLAARVTLDGDTRDIRLPRLLLFPEAQTGLGLARDAEGRPLAERFHEDLDTGRRGGAMPESAADRFVAFVNDLPAQARALWQAGWPGVQRLAEAHGRDPRLWAVGLVVVVLIVILLAVRRSRRARRVVHREEPYV
;
A
#
# COMPACT_ATOMS: atom_id res chain seq x y z
N MET A 1 58.76 -33.44 -63.13
CA MET A 1 58.58 -34.43 -64.21
C MET A 1 57.10 -34.76 -64.30
N ALA A 2 56.62 -34.87 -65.54
CA ALA A 2 55.22 -34.96 -65.90
C ALA A 2 54.61 -36.37 -65.69
N TRP A 3 53.29 -36.35 -65.45
CA TRP A 3 52.24 -37.21 -66.01
C TRP A 3 52.25 -38.74 -65.77
N CYS A 4 51.21 -39.25 -65.08
CA CYS A 4 50.10 -40.07 -65.64
C CYS A 4 49.35 -40.85 -64.52
N GLY A 5 48.01 -40.97 -64.58
CA GLY A 5 47.26 -41.99 -63.82
C GLY A 5 45.76 -41.74 -63.50
N LYS A 6 44.87 -42.47 -64.20
CA LYS A 6 43.40 -42.69 -64.06
C LYS A 6 42.80 -42.76 -62.63
N CYS A 7 41.50 -42.39 -62.47
CA CYS A 7 40.44 -43.28 -61.92
C CYS A 7 38.99 -42.72 -61.94
N ARG A 8 38.00 -43.64 -62.00
CA ARG A 8 36.52 -43.45 -61.97
C ARG A 8 35.98 -43.04 -60.59
N ARG A 9 34.88 -42.27 -60.50
CA ARG A 9 33.65 -42.49 -59.66
C ARG A 9 32.77 -41.23 -59.52
N GLY A 10 31.44 -41.43 -59.43
CA GLY A 10 30.61 -40.69 -58.45
C GLY A 10 29.75 -39.50 -58.90
N ARG A 11 28.90 -39.62 -59.94
CA ARG A 11 27.94 -38.56 -60.33
C ARG A 11 26.62 -38.53 -59.51
N GLY A 12 26.63 -39.04 -58.27
CA GLY A 12 25.48 -39.06 -57.36
C GLY A 12 25.64 -38.24 -56.06
N GLY A 13 26.78 -37.58 -55.85
CA GLY A 13 27.06 -36.83 -54.62
C GLY A 13 26.60 -35.36 -54.65
N ILE A 14 26.61 -34.72 -55.82
CA ILE A 14 26.42 -33.26 -55.92
C ILE A 14 24.93 -32.87 -55.76
N ALA A 15 23.99 -33.69 -56.24
CA ALA A 15 22.57 -33.44 -56.05
C ALA A 15 22.10 -33.67 -54.60
N ARG A 16 22.76 -34.55 -53.83
CA ARG A 16 22.48 -34.75 -52.41
C ARG A 16 23.10 -33.67 -51.53
N LEU A 17 24.26 -33.11 -51.91
CA LEU A 17 24.89 -31.99 -51.21
C LEU A 17 24.12 -30.68 -51.39
N LEU A 18 23.51 -30.44 -52.56
CA LEU A 18 22.64 -29.27 -52.77
C LEU A 18 21.28 -29.40 -52.07
N LEU A 19 20.73 -30.62 -51.94
CA LEU A 19 19.50 -30.85 -51.17
C LEU A 19 19.73 -30.73 -49.65
N LEU A 20 20.90 -31.15 -49.13
CA LEU A 20 21.29 -30.92 -47.74
C LEU A 20 21.64 -29.45 -47.46
N GLY A 21 22.17 -28.71 -48.44
CA GLY A 21 22.40 -27.26 -48.33
C GLY A 21 21.10 -26.44 -48.32
N LEU A 22 20.06 -26.91 -49.01
CA LEU A 22 18.76 -26.23 -49.01
C LEU A 22 17.88 -26.62 -47.81
N LEU A 23 18.02 -27.84 -47.25
CA LEU A 23 17.35 -28.23 -46.00
C LEU A 23 18.01 -27.63 -44.75
N SER A 24 19.30 -27.25 -44.81
CA SER A 24 19.96 -26.55 -43.70
C SER A 24 19.71 -25.04 -43.68
N LEU A 25 19.20 -24.46 -44.79
CA LEU A 25 18.83 -23.04 -44.86
C LEU A 25 17.39 -22.74 -44.42
N VAL A 26 16.57 -23.76 -44.17
CA VAL A 26 15.19 -23.62 -43.64
C VAL A 26 15.12 -23.94 -42.14
N ALA A 27 16.21 -24.39 -41.52
CA ALA A 27 16.26 -24.74 -40.09
C ALA A 27 16.80 -23.60 -39.18
N ALA A 28 16.92 -22.37 -39.69
CA ALA A 28 17.51 -21.24 -38.95
C ALA A 28 16.52 -20.08 -38.67
N THR A 29 15.20 -20.29 -38.81
CA THR A 29 14.19 -19.42 -38.17
C THR A 29 13.78 -20.02 -36.83
N GLY A 30 14.70 -19.94 -35.87
CA GLY A 30 14.56 -20.58 -34.56
C GLY A 30 15.49 -19.95 -33.54
N LEU A 31 15.55 -18.61 -33.51
CA LEU A 31 16.02 -17.82 -32.38
C LEU A 31 14.96 -16.77 -32.06
N ALA A 32 13.76 -17.23 -31.73
CA ALA A 32 12.84 -16.45 -30.92
C ALA A 32 12.87 -17.08 -29.52
N GLN A 33 13.71 -16.53 -28.65
CA GLN A 33 13.52 -16.62 -27.21
C GLN A 33 14.00 -15.32 -26.55
N PRO A 34 13.34 -14.87 -25.48
CA PRO A 34 12.10 -15.36 -24.88
C PRO A 34 10.91 -14.46 -25.27
N VAL A 35 9.70 -14.99 -25.15
CA VAL A 35 8.55 -14.14 -24.84
C VAL A 35 8.92 -13.48 -23.51
N GLU A 36 9.13 -12.18 -23.54
CA GLU A 36 9.15 -11.37 -22.32
C GLU A 36 7.73 -11.50 -21.76
N GLU A 37 7.49 -12.53 -20.96
CA GLU A 37 6.16 -12.86 -20.44
C GLU A 37 5.72 -11.69 -19.55
N ARG A 38 4.92 -10.80 -20.14
CA ARG A 38 4.37 -9.64 -19.45
C ARG A 38 3.42 -10.15 -18.37
N PRO A 39 3.45 -9.56 -17.17
CA PRO A 39 2.52 -9.94 -16.13
C PRO A 39 1.08 -9.75 -16.62
N GLU A 40 0.22 -10.72 -16.32
CA GLU A 40 -1.21 -10.64 -16.55
C GLU A 40 -1.92 -10.25 -15.25
N VAL A 41 -2.78 -9.24 -15.29
CA VAL A 41 -3.48 -8.71 -14.12
C VAL A 41 -4.97 -9.08 -14.16
N ARG A 42 -5.45 -9.75 -13.13
CA ARG A 42 -6.85 -10.20 -13.01
C ARG A 42 -7.49 -9.58 -11.78
N VAL A 43 -8.42 -8.66 -11.98
CA VAL A 43 -9.15 -8.04 -10.86
C VAL A 43 -10.36 -8.87 -10.52
N ILE A 44 -10.58 -9.13 -9.23
CA ILE A 44 -11.69 -9.91 -8.71
C ILE A 44 -12.44 -9.02 -7.73
N ILE A 45 -13.63 -8.58 -8.11
CA ILE A 45 -14.41 -7.59 -7.36
C ILE A 45 -15.61 -8.25 -6.69
N ASP A 46 -15.71 -8.07 -5.37
CA ASP A 46 -16.87 -8.48 -4.60
C ASP A 46 -18.08 -7.61 -4.97
N VAL A 47 -19.19 -8.28 -5.28
CA VAL A 47 -20.50 -7.65 -5.51
C VAL A 47 -21.55 -8.26 -4.57
N SER A 48 -21.16 -8.68 -3.37
CA SER A 48 -22.07 -9.21 -2.36
C SER A 48 -22.95 -8.12 -1.73
N GLY A 49 -23.93 -8.54 -0.92
CA GLY A 49 -24.94 -7.66 -0.36
C GLY A 49 -24.38 -6.66 0.65
N SER A 50 -23.28 -7.00 1.32
CA SER A 50 -22.56 -6.13 2.25
C SER A 50 -21.94 -4.92 1.54
N MET A 51 -21.55 -5.07 0.26
CA MET A 51 -20.93 -3.99 -0.53
C MET A 51 -21.85 -2.78 -0.67
N ARG A 52 -23.18 -2.96 -0.58
CA ARG A 52 -24.13 -1.84 -0.59
C ARG A 52 -23.90 -0.87 0.57
N ALA A 53 -23.50 -1.38 1.73
CA ALA A 53 -23.23 -0.58 2.92
C ALA A 53 -21.76 -0.15 2.98
N ASN A 54 -20.85 -1.02 2.55
CA ASN A 54 -19.40 -0.83 2.67
C ASN A 54 -18.79 -0.01 1.53
N ASP A 55 -19.39 -0.03 0.34
CA ASP A 55 -18.99 0.78 -0.81
C ASP A 55 -20.14 1.66 -1.37
N PRO A 56 -20.68 2.61 -0.59
CA PRO A 56 -21.77 3.47 -1.06
C PRO A 56 -21.34 4.43 -2.18
N ASN A 57 -20.04 4.72 -2.29
CA ASN A 57 -19.46 5.67 -3.23
C ASN A 57 -18.90 5.02 -4.50
N GLN A 58 -19.01 3.69 -4.65
CA GLN A 58 -18.51 2.90 -5.79
C GLN A 58 -16.99 3.02 -5.98
N LEU A 59 -16.26 2.98 -4.88
CA LEU A 59 -14.81 3.00 -4.80
C LEU A 59 -14.18 1.84 -5.59
N ALA A 60 -14.81 0.66 -5.62
CA ALA A 60 -14.35 -0.45 -6.45
C ALA A 60 -14.34 -0.08 -7.96
N ALA A 61 -15.30 0.73 -8.42
CA ALA A 61 -15.32 1.23 -9.78
C ALA A 61 -14.21 2.26 -10.03
N SER A 62 -14.04 3.22 -9.11
CA SER A 62 -12.95 4.21 -9.20
C SER A 62 -11.57 3.56 -9.18
N ALA A 63 -11.40 2.49 -8.40
CA ALA A 63 -10.16 1.74 -8.36
C ALA A 63 -9.90 0.97 -9.67
N LEU A 64 -10.94 0.41 -10.28
CA LEU A 64 -10.83 -0.22 -11.61
C LEU A 64 -10.47 0.80 -12.69
N GLU A 65 -11.06 2.00 -12.65
CA GLU A 65 -10.73 3.11 -13.57
C GLU A 65 -9.26 3.53 -13.40
N LEU A 66 -8.79 3.69 -12.15
CA LEU A 66 -7.39 3.97 -11.85
C LEU A 66 -6.45 2.88 -12.40
N LEU A 67 -6.76 1.60 -12.12
CA LEU A 67 -5.99 0.47 -12.63
C LEU A 67 -5.93 0.51 -14.16
N ALA A 68 -7.08 0.60 -14.82
CA ALA A 68 -7.16 0.67 -16.27
C ALA A 68 -6.35 1.83 -16.84
N SER A 69 -6.28 2.93 -16.10
CA SER A 69 -5.52 4.13 -16.47
C SER A 69 -4.00 3.90 -16.35
N LEU A 70 -3.54 3.20 -15.31
CA LEU A 70 -2.12 2.99 -15.00
C LEU A 70 -1.46 1.82 -15.71
N LEU A 71 -2.22 0.76 -16.04
CA LEU A 71 -1.67 -0.44 -16.66
C LEU A 71 -0.94 -0.12 -17.98
N PRO A 72 0.31 -0.59 -18.19
CA PRO A 72 1.04 -0.34 -19.43
C PRO A 72 0.31 -0.92 -20.64
N ALA A 73 0.35 -0.20 -21.76
CA ALA A 73 -0.24 -0.69 -23.01
C ALA A 73 0.42 -2.02 -23.44
N GLY A 74 -0.39 -2.95 -23.92
CA GLY A 74 0.10 -4.28 -24.33
C GLY A 74 0.31 -5.28 -23.19
N THR A 75 -0.07 -4.92 -21.96
CA THR A 75 -0.22 -5.86 -20.83
C THR A 75 -1.52 -6.64 -20.98
N SER A 76 -1.63 -7.88 -20.48
CA SER A 76 -2.92 -8.56 -20.45
C SER A 76 -3.67 -8.27 -19.14
N ALA A 77 -4.95 -7.93 -19.21
CA ALA A 77 -5.79 -7.74 -18.03
C ALA A 77 -7.25 -8.14 -18.23
N GLY A 78 -7.91 -8.54 -17.13
CA GLY A 78 -9.33 -8.93 -17.11
C GLY A 78 -9.99 -8.66 -15.75
N VAL A 79 -11.32 -8.70 -15.73
CA VAL A 79 -12.15 -8.40 -14.55
C VAL A 79 -13.18 -9.50 -14.32
N TRP A 80 -13.21 -9.99 -13.09
CA TRP A 80 -14.19 -10.91 -12.54
C TRP A 80 -15.00 -10.22 -11.47
N THR A 81 -16.27 -10.58 -11.36
CA THR A 81 -17.14 -10.18 -10.26
C THR A 81 -17.65 -11.41 -9.57
N PHE A 82 -17.77 -11.37 -8.24
CA PHE A 82 -18.25 -12.52 -7.49
C PHE A 82 -19.25 -12.16 -6.39
N GLY A 83 -20.12 -13.11 -6.11
CA GLY A 83 -21.04 -13.11 -4.98
C GLY A 83 -21.49 -14.54 -4.75
N GLU A 84 -22.76 -14.85 -5.04
CA GLU A 84 -23.23 -16.24 -5.11
C GLU A 84 -22.68 -16.96 -6.35
N ARG A 85 -22.49 -16.21 -7.44
CA ARG A 85 -21.95 -16.67 -8.72
C ARG A 85 -20.70 -15.89 -9.07
N VAL A 86 -19.81 -16.53 -9.82
CA VAL A 86 -18.64 -15.89 -10.41
C VAL A 86 -18.95 -15.58 -11.87
N ASP A 87 -18.86 -14.31 -12.22
CA ASP A 87 -19.03 -13.82 -13.59
C ASP A 87 -17.70 -13.21 -14.07
N ASN A 88 -17.45 -13.30 -15.38
CA ASN A 88 -16.30 -12.66 -16.02
C ASN A 88 -16.80 -11.55 -16.95
N PRO A 89 -17.13 -10.36 -16.41
CA PRO A 89 -17.68 -9.27 -17.19
C PRO A 89 -16.74 -8.72 -18.26
N LEU A 90 -15.42 -8.83 -18.06
CA LEU A 90 -14.40 -8.42 -19.01
C LEU A 90 -13.29 -9.48 -19.08
N PRO A 91 -13.38 -10.41 -20.05
CA PRO A 91 -12.38 -11.45 -20.24
C PRO A 91 -10.97 -10.88 -20.41
N PRO A 92 -9.93 -11.64 -20.01
CA PRO A 92 -8.57 -11.18 -20.17
C PRO A 92 -8.25 -10.86 -21.64
N GLY A 93 -7.74 -9.65 -21.86
CA GLY A 93 -7.41 -9.10 -23.16
C GLY A 93 -6.21 -8.17 -23.07
N GLU A 94 -5.69 -7.74 -24.22
CA GLU A 94 -4.60 -6.77 -24.27
C GLU A 94 -5.11 -5.38 -23.85
N VAL A 95 -4.39 -4.70 -22.97
CA VAL A 95 -4.72 -3.35 -22.50
C VAL A 95 -4.40 -2.36 -23.63
N ASP A 96 -5.45 -1.97 -24.34
CA ASP A 96 -5.46 -0.93 -25.36
C ASP A 96 -6.59 0.09 -25.10
N ALA A 97 -6.82 1.01 -26.03
CA ALA A 97 -7.88 2.01 -25.90
C ALA A 97 -9.28 1.37 -25.82
N ALA A 98 -9.53 0.28 -26.55
CA ALA A 98 -10.82 -0.39 -26.58
C ALA A 98 -11.07 -1.16 -25.27
N TRP A 99 -10.05 -1.83 -24.74
CA TRP A 99 -10.13 -2.49 -23.44
C TRP A 99 -10.39 -1.48 -22.31
N ARG A 100 -9.73 -0.31 -22.33
CA ARG A 100 -9.95 0.76 -21.34
C ARG A 100 -11.37 1.31 -21.39
N GLU A 101 -11.93 1.49 -22.59
CA GLU A 101 -13.33 1.90 -22.76
C GLU A 101 -14.30 0.84 -22.21
N GLN A 102 -14.03 -0.45 -22.47
CA GLN A 102 -14.83 -1.55 -21.93
C GLN A 102 -14.75 -1.64 -20.40
N ALA A 103 -13.57 -1.44 -19.82
CA ALA A 103 -13.37 -1.41 -18.37
C ALA A 103 -14.16 -0.26 -17.72
N ALA A 104 -14.11 0.94 -18.29
CA ALA A 104 -14.89 2.09 -17.80
C ALA A 104 -16.41 1.82 -17.89
N ALA A 105 -16.86 1.10 -18.92
CA ALA A 105 -18.27 0.73 -19.09
C ALA A 105 -18.78 -0.32 -18.08
N LEU A 106 -17.91 -0.94 -17.27
CA LEU A 106 -18.31 -1.95 -16.28
C LEU A 106 -18.97 -1.38 -15.03
N ARG A 107 -18.83 -0.09 -14.75
CA ARG A 107 -19.31 0.55 -13.52
C ARG A 107 -20.75 0.15 -13.11
N PRO A 108 -21.75 0.09 -14.00
CA PRO A 108 -23.11 -0.33 -13.64
C PRO A 108 -23.23 -1.80 -13.20
N ARG A 109 -22.33 -2.68 -13.66
CA ARG A 109 -22.33 -4.11 -13.32
C ARG A 109 -21.70 -4.37 -11.96
N LEU A 110 -20.84 -3.48 -11.48
CA LEU A 110 -20.19 -3.60 -10.17
C LEU A 110 -21.15 -3.32 -9.00
N VAL A 111 -22.38 -2.87 -9.29
CA VAL A 111 -23.43 -2.61 -8.28
C VAL A 111 -24.61 -3.59 -8.39
N GLU A 112 -24.47 -4.68 -9.14
CA GLU A 112 -25.44 -5.78 -9.20
C GLU A 112 -25.29 -6.72 -8.00
N TYR A 113 -25.70 -6.23 -6.81
CA TYR A 113 -25.46 -6.92 -5.55
C TYR A 113 -26.09 -8.33 -5.47
N GLN A 114 -25.32 -9.30 -4.98
CA GLN A 114 -25.70 -10.70 -4.78
C GLN A 114 -25.75 -11.04 -3.28
N GLN A 115 -26.48 -12.09 -2.87
CA GLN A 115 -26.71 -12.34 -1.44
C GLN A 115 -25.50 -12.94 -0.69
N PHE A 116 -24.72 -13.78 -1.35
CA PHE A 116 -23.68 -14.62 -0.76
C PHE A 116 -22.30 -14.23 -1.26
N THR A 117 -21.25 -14.80 -0.67
CA THR A 117 -19.85 -14.44 -0.93
C THR A 117 -18.98 -15.69 -1.10
N ASP A 118 -18.67 -16.04 -2.35
CA ASP A 118 -17.86 -17.22 -2.73
C ASP A 118 -16.44 -16.83 -3.17
N ILE A 119 -15.60 -16.43 -2.21
CA ILE A 119 -14.20 -16.02 -2.48
C ILE A 119 -13.38 -17.19 -3.07
N GLU A 120 -13.55 -18.41 -2.55
CA GLU A 120 -12.84 -19.59 -3.07
C GLU A 120 -13.16 -19.84 -4.54
N GLY A 121 -14.45 -19.84 -4.90
CA GLY A 121 -14.90 -20.00 -6.28
C GLY A 121 -14.37 -18.90 -7.18
N ALA A 122 -14.36 -17.66 -6.71
CA ALA A 122 -13.85 -16.51 -7.46
C ALA A 122 -12.36 -16.63 -7.77
N VAL A 123 -11.54 -16.88 -6.74
CA VAL A 123 -10.09 -17.06 -6.89
C VAL A 123 -9.78 -18.25 -7.79
N ARG A 124 -10.51 -19.37 -7.64
CA ARG A 124 -10.36 -20.55 -8.49
C ARG A 124 -10.66 -20.23 -9.95
N ALA A 125 -11.83 -19.67 -10.24
CA ALA A 125 -12.25 -19.36 -11.60
C ALA A 125 -11.32 -18.33 -12.29
N ALA A 126 -10.92 -17.30 -11.55
CA ALA A 126 -9.96 -16.31 -12.02
C ALA A 126 -8.57 -16.90 -12.20
N SER A 127 -8.18 -17.95 -11.48
CA SER A 127 -6.89 -18.63 -11.64
C SER A 127 -6.87 -19.69 -12.75
N GLU A 128 -8.00 -20.32 -13.10
CA GLU A 128 -8.02 -21.40 -14.10
C GLU A 128 -8.09 -20.88 -15.55
N ALA A 129 -8.49 -19.64 -15.76
CA ALA A 129 -8.53 -19.06 -17.10
C ALA A 129 -7.12 -19.07 -17.75
N PRO A 130 -6.99 -19.39 -19.05
CA PRO A 130 -5.70 -19.46 -19.75
C PRO A 130 -4.91 -18.16 -19.61
N ALA A 131 -3.59 -18.24 -19.41
CA ALA A 131 -2.70 -17.08 -19.29
C ALA A 131 -1.39 -17.31 -20.03
N ASN A 132 -0.76 -16.20 -20.44
CA ASN A 132 0.57 -16.18 -21.02
C ASN A 132 1.50 -15.34 -20.12
N GLY A 133 2.01 -15.92 -19.03
CA GLY A 133 2.95 -15.26 -18.14
C GLY A 133 2.61 -15.36 -16.65
N TRP A 134 3.32 -14.55 -15.84
CA TRP A 134 3.08 -14.43 -14.40
C TRP A 134 1.74 -13.77 -14.15
N ARG A 135 0.96 -14.33 -13.21
CA ARG A 135 -0.41 -13.90 -12.96
C ARG A 135 -0.52 -13.21 -11.63
N HIS A 136 -1.06 -12.00 -11.65
CA HIS A 136 -1.39 -11.24 -10.46
C HIS A 136 -2.91 -11.14 -10.36
N LEU A 137 -3.46 -11.72 -9.30
CA LEU A 137 -4.86 -11.61 -8.95
C LEU A 137 -4.99 -10.47 -7.95
N VAL A 138 -5.90 -9.53 -8.18
CA VAL A 138 -6.20 -8.43 -7.27
C VAL A 138 -7.60 -8.66 -6.73
N LEU A 139 -7.70 -9.26 -5.55
CA LEU A 139 -8.95 -9.59 -4.87
C LEU A 139 -9.41 -8.42 -4.02
N LEU A 140 -10.63 -7.97 -4.25
CA LEU A 140 -11.31 -6.94 -3.47
C LEU A 140 -12.45 -7.65 -2.75
N THR A 141 -12.50 -7.55 -1.43
CA THR A 141 -13.60 -8.11 -0.64
C THR A 141 -13.91 -7.27 0.57
N ASP A 142 -15.17 -7.23 0.97
CA ASP A 142 -15.65 -6.48 2.13
C ASP A 142 -16.21 -7.39 3.23
N GLY A 143 -16.04 -8.71 3.08
CA GLY A 143 -16.74 -9.68 3.90
C GLY A 143 -16.01 -11.00 4.10
N MET A 144 -16.73 -11.91 4.73
CA MET A 144 -16.28 -13.26 4.99
C MET A 144 -16.83 -14.21 3.92
N ILE A 145 -16.24 -15.39 3.80
CA ILE A 145 -16.83 -16.48 3.01
C ILE A 145 -18.21 -16.80 3.59
N ASP A 146 -19.25 -16.61 2.79
CA ASP A 146 -20.64 -16.88 3.14
C ASP A 146 -21.31 -17.62 1.99
N LEU A 147 -21.22 -18.95 1.98
CA LEU A 147 -21.78 -19.78 0.91
C LEU A 147 -23.28 -20.04 1.12
N PRO A 148 -24.08 -20.22 0.05
CA PRO A 148 -25.50 -20.47 0.20
C PRO A 148 -25.80 -21.78 0.97
N PRO A 149 -26.89 -21.86 1.77
CA PRO A 149 -27.19 -23.03 2.60
C PRO A 149 -27.43 -24.34 1.86
N ASP A 150 -27.71 -24.30 0.55
CA ASP A 150 -27.87 -25.49 -0.29
C ASP A 150 -26.52 -26.16 -0.61
N ARG A 151 -25.40 -25.43 -0.51
CA ARG A 151 -24.04 -25.97 -0.63
C ARG A 151 -23.57 -26.72 0.62
N GLY A 152 -24.21 -26.49 1.77
CA GLY A 152 -23.91 -27.22 3.00
C GLY A 152 -24.39 -26.52 4.27
N ALA A 153 -24.27 -27.23 5.40
CA ALA A 153 -24.66 -26.69 6.69
C ALA A 153 -23.64 -25.65 7.20
N LYS A 154 -24.14 -24.49 7.62
CA LYS A 154 -23.33 -23.45 8.27
C LYS A 154 -23.04 -23.78 9.74
N PRO A 155 -21.88 -23.38 10.30
CA PRO A 155 -20.76 -22.69 9.63
C PRO A 155 -19.75 -23.65 8.95
N ALA A 156 -20.04 -24.96 8.92
CA ALA A 156 -19.09 -25.97 8.48
C ALA A 156 -18.72 -25.84 7.00
N VAL A 157 -19.67 -25.47 6.14
CA VAL A 157 -19.42 -25.26 4.70
C VAL A 157 -18.48 -24.08 4.46
N ASP A 158 -18.69 -22.97 5.16
CA ASP A 158 -17.86 -21.75 5.03
C ASP A 158 -16.44 -22.02 5.55
N ALA A 159 -16.32 -22.67 6.70
CA ALA A 159 -15.04 -23.05 7.28
C ALA A 159 -14.27 -24.07 6.42
N ALA A 160 -14.98 -24.97 5.73
CA ALA A 160 -14.36 -25.91 4.78
C ALA A 160 -13.84 -25.19 3.53
N SER A 161 -14.61 -24.26 2.97
CA SER A 161 -14.19 -23.46 1.81
C SER A 161 -13.00 -22.56 2.14
N ARG A 162 -13.02 -21.90 3.30
CA ARG A 162 -11.87 -21.13 3.83
C ARG A 162 -10.61 -21.99 3.93
N ARG A 163 -10.75 -23.21 4.44
CA ARG A 163 -9.62 -24.15 4.55
C ARG A 163 -9.11 -24.60 3.18
N ALA A 164 -10.01 -24.96 2.27
CA ALA A 164 -9.63 -25.35 0.91
C ALA A 164 -8.90 -24.22 0.18
N LEU A 165 -9.36 -22.97 0.35
CA LEU A 165 -8.69 -21.80 -0.20
C LEU A 165 -7.26 -21.65 0.33
N LEU A 166 -7.07 -21.70 1.65
CA LEU A 166 -5.76 -21.44 2.26
C LEU A 166 -4.79 -22.63 2.23
N GLU A 167 -5.27 -23.85 2.45
CA GLU A 167 -4.44 -25.04 2.62
C GLU A 167 -4.24 -25.83 1.31
N GLU A 168 -5.10 -25.63 0.31
CA GLU A 168 -5.02 -26.37 -0.96
C GLU A 168 -4.84 -25.46 -2.17
N LEU A 169 -5.66 -24.40 -2.31
CA LEU A 169 -5.62 -23.52 -3.48
C LEU A 169 -4.42 -22.58 -3.43
N ALA A 170 -4.23 -21.84 -2.34
CA ALA A 170 -3.16 -20.86 -2.24
C ALA A 170 -1.75 -21.46 -2.44
N PRO A 171 -1.38 -22.62 -1.85
CA PRO A 171 -0.09 -23.24 -2.12
C PRO A 171 0.07 -23.65 -3.59
N ARG A 172 -1.00 -24.20 -4.19
CA ARG A 172 -1.01 -24.56 -5.62
C ARG A 172 -0.84 -23.33 -6.52
N LEU A 173 -1.42 -22.19 -6.15
CA LEU A 173 -1.27 -20.92 -6.86
C LEU A 173 0.18 -20.44 -6.77
N ALA A 174 0.77 -20.47 -5.58
CA ALA A 174 2.17 -20.12 -5.37
C ALA A 174 3.13 -20.99 -6.21
N ASP A 175 2.92 -22.31 -6.24
CA ASP A 175 3.69 -23.26 -7.06
C ASP A 175 3.56 -22.97 -8.57
N GLN A 176 2.46 -22.34 -8.99
CA GLN A 176 2.21 -21.94 -10.38
C GLN A 176 2.68 -20.51 -10.69
N GLY A 177 3.33 -19.82 -9.74
CA GLY A 177 3.73 -18.42 -9.89
C GLY A 177 2.54 -17.46 -9.99
N VAL A 178 1.41 -17.82 -9.38
CA VAL A 178 0.22 -16.96 -9.27
C VAL A 178 0.25 -16.23 -7.95
N VAL A 179 0.31 -14.90 -8.02
CA VAL A 179 0.36 -14.00 -6.87
C VAL A 179 -1.04 -13.45 -6.62
N VAL A 180 -1.54 -13.54 -5.38
CA VAL A 180 -2.82 -12.95 -4.99
C VAL A 180 -2.55 -11.74 -4.10
N HIS A 181 -2.84 -10.55 -4.60
CA HIS A 181 -2.99 -9.35 -3.79
C HIS A 181 -4.43 -9.27 -3.30
N ALA A 182 -4.65 -8.91 -2.05
CA ALA A 182 -5.98 -8.92 -1.46
C ALA A 182 -6.22 -7.65 -0.63
N ILE A 183 -7.33 -6.96 -0.92
CA ILE A 183 -7.73 -5.72 -0.27
C ILE A 183 -9.05 -5.95 0.46
N ALA A 184 -9.04 -5.72 1.76
CA ALA A 184 -10.21 -5.71 2.62
C ALA A 184 -10.77 -4.28 2.76
N PHE A 185 -12.05 -4.09 2.51
CA PHE A 185 -12.72 -2.77 2.55
C PHE A 185 -13.19 -2.34 3.94
N SER A 186 -13.26 -3.27 4.88
CA SER A 186 -13.83 -3.03 6.20
C SER A 186 -13.21 -3.97 7.23
N ASP A 187 -13.32 -3.58 8.49
CA ASP A 187 -12.97 -4.43 9.64
C ASP A 187 -13.88 -5.67 9.77
N ASP A 188 -15.03 -5.69 9.08
CA ASP A 188 -15.94 -6.84 9.04
C ASP A 188 -15.43 -7.98 8.11
N ALA A 189 -14.41 -7.70 7.29
CA ALA A 189 -13.79 -8.69 6.43
C ALA A 189 -12.91 -9.69 7.21
N ASP A 190 -12.72 -10.90 6.68
CA ASP A 190 -11.79 -11.87 7.25
C ASP A 190 -10.33 -11.47 6.94
N LEU A 191 -9.79 -10.51 7.70
CA LEU A 191 -8.41 -10.01 7.53
C LEU A 191 -7.38 -11.14 7.60
N ALA A 192 -7.59 -12.11 8.49
CA ALA A 192 -6.70 -13.26 8.62
C ALA A 192 -6.71 -14.16 7.37
N LEU A 193 -7.82 -14.26 6.64
CA LEU A 193 -7.89 -14.93 5.34
C LEU A 193 -7.13 -14.12 4.28
N VAL A 194 -7.38 -12.81 4.20
CA VAL A 194 -6.76 -11.88 3.25
C VAL A 194 -5.23 -11.88 3.39
N GLU A 195 -4.73 -11.73 4.62
CA GLU A 195 -3.30 -11.75 4.93
C GLU A 195 -2.65 -13.08 4.56
N ARG A 196 -3.25 -14.20 4.98
CA ARG A 196 -2.69 -15.53 4.69
C ARG A 196 -2.71 -15.87 3.21
N LEU A 197 -3.78 -15.52 2.50
CA LEU A 197 -3.88 -15.75 1.07
C LEU A 197 -2.82 -14.95 0.31
N ALA A 198 -2.64 -13.68 0.66
CA ALA A 198 -1.63 -12.84 0.04
C ALA A 198 -0.21 -13.31 0.37
N GLN A 199 0.09 -13.55 1.65
CA GLN A 199 1.41 -14.00 2.10
C GLN A 199 1.81 -15.34 1.47
N SER A 200 0.90 -16.32 1.45
CA SER A 200 1.20 -17.66 0.89
C SER A 200 1.46 -17.64 -0.61
N THR A 201 0.97 -16.63 -1.32
CA THR A 201 1.15 -16.46 -2.77
C THR A 201 2.17 -15.36 -3.12
N GLY A 202 2.79 -14.71 -2.13
CA GLY A 202 3.78 -13.64 -2.34
C GLY A 202 3.18 -12.27 -2.73
N GLY A 203 1.88 -12.07 -2.47
CA GLY A 203 1.15 -10.83 -2.74
C GLY A 203 1.11 -9.87 -1.55
N LEU A 204 0.38 -8.76 -1.74
CA LEU A 204 0.19 -7.74 -0.73
C LEU A 204 -1.22 -7.85 -0.13
N PRO A 205 -1.34 -7.98 1.20
CA PRO A 205 -2.58 -7.68 1.89
C PRO A 205 -2.69 -6.18 2.16
N ALA A 206 -3.91 -5.65 2.09
CA ALA A 206 -4.21 -4.29 2.48
C ALA A 206 -5.57 -4.21 3.18
N LEU A 207 -5.65 -3.39 4.22
CA LEU A 207 -6.90 -2.94 4.83
C LEU A 207 -7.15 -1.50 4.38
N ALA A 208 -8.32 -1.25 3.82
CA ALA A 208 -8.70 0.02 3.24
C ALA A 208 -10.11 0.42 3.67
N GLU A 209 -10.21 1.08 4.82
CA GLU A 209 -11.49 1.55 5.39
C GLU A 209 -11.99 2.86 4.77
N THR A 210 -11.10 3.59 4.10
CA THR A 210 -11.39 4.89 3.50
C THR A 210 -11.28 4.84 1.96
N PRO A 211 -12.01 5.72 1.25
CA PRO A 211 -11.84 5.89 -0.19
C PRO A 211 -10.39 6.07 -0.62
N GLU A 212 -9.66 6.90 0.10
CA GLU A 212 -8.27 7.24 -0.18
C GLU A 212 -7.35 6.03 0.09
N GLY A 213 -7.61 5.30 1.19
CA GLY A 213 -6.88 4.07 1.52
C GLY A 213 -7.06 2.97 0.47
N LEU A 214 -8.25 2.83 -0.12
CA LEU A 214 -8.49 1.84 -1.17
C LEU A 214 -7.69 2.17 -2.43
N LEU A 215 -7.78 3.41 -2.91
CA LEU A 215 -7.03 3.84 -4.09
C LEU A 215 -5.53 3.71 -3.85
N GLY A 216 -5.07 4.08 -2.65
CA GLY A 216 -3.71 3.86 -2.15
C GLY A 216 -3.26 2.40 -2.24
N ALA A 217 -4.05 1.48 -1.68
CA ALA A 217 -3.76 0.04 -1.71
C ALA A 217 -3.68 -0.51 -3.15
N PHE A 218 -4.56 -0.05 -4.03
CA PHE A 218 -4.50 -0.42 -5.46
C PHE A 218 -3.21 0.05 -6.12
N LEU A 219 -2.78 1.28 -5.85
CA LEU A 219 -1.53 1.81 -6.39
C LEU A 219 -0.34 1.02 -5.90
N ASP A 220 -0.31 0.71 -4.62
CA ASP A 220 0.75 -0.09 -4.01
C ASP A 220 0.89 -1.46 -4.69
N ILE A 221 -0.23 -2.06 -5.07
CA ILE A 221 -0.27 -3.30 -5.86
C ILE A 221 0.23 -3.07 -7.28
N VAL A 222 -0.26 -2.02 -7.97
CA VAL A 222 0.16 -1.72 -9.34
C VAL A 222 1.66 -1.43 -9.42
N GLU A 223 2.20 -0.64 -8.50
CA GLU A 223 3.64 -0.32 -8.44
C GLU A 223 4.50 -1.53 -8.07
N ARG A 224 3.94 -2.49 -7.32
CA ARG A 224 4.62 -3.77 -7.09
C ARG A 224 4.69 -4.61 -8.36
N ILE A 225 3.64 -4.62 -9.18
CA ILE A 225 3.59 -5.40 -10.43
C ILE A 225 4.38 -4.71 -11.54
N PHE A 226 4.29 -3.39 -11.62
CA PHE A 226 4.95 -2.53 -12.61
C PHE A 226 5.78 -1.45 -11.90
N PRO A 227 6.97 -1.81 -11.35
CA PRO A 227 7.83 -0.84 -10.69
C PRO A 227 8.21 0.29 -11.64
N ALA A 228 7.91 1.51 -11.24
CA ALA A 228 8.23 2.72 -11.97
C ALA A 228 9.19 3.59 -11.16
N ASP A 229 10.04 4.31 -11.88
CA ASP A 229 10.86 5.34 -11.26
C ASP A 229 10.04 6.61 -11.07
N GLN A 230 10.41 7.36 -10.05
CA GLN A 230 9.74 8.59 -9.67
C GLN A 230 10.77 9.66 -9.33
N VAL A 231 10.31 10.91 -9.30
CA VAL A 231 11.04 12.05 -8.72
C VAL A 231 10.31 12.54 -7.46
N PRO A 232 11.01 13.14 -6.48
CA PRO A 232 10.38 13.71 -5.31
C PRO A 232 9.35 14.80 -5.67
N LEU A 233 8.20 14.77 -5.01
CA LEU A 233 7.16 15.79 -5.09
C LEU A 233 7.01 16.44 -3.71
N GLU A 234 7.47 17.69 -3.58
CA GLU A 234 7.50 18.41 -2.31
C GLU A 234 6.79 19.75 -2.43
N ALA A 235 5.72 19.93 -1.65
CA ALA A 235 4.91 21.16 -1.67
C ALA A 235 4.50 21.58 -3.10
N GLY A 236 4.10 20.59 -3.91
CA GLY A 236 3.70 20.78 -5.31
C GLY A 236 4.84 21.06 -6.28
N ARG A 237 6.11 20.96 -5.87
CA ARG A 237 7.28 21.14 -6.76
C ARG A 237 8.00 19.82 -6.99
N PHE A 238 8.49 19.64 -8.20
CA PHE A 238 9.32 18.49 -8.60
C PHE A 238 10.30 18.91 -9.69
N VAL A 239 11.44 18.24 -9.78
CA VAL A 239 12.50 18.55 -10.74
C VAL A 239 12.58 17.43 -11.77
N ILE A 240 12.56 17.80 -13.05
CA ILE A 240 12.79 16.88 -14.16
C ILE A 240 14.25 17.01 -14.61
N GLU A 241 14.99 15.92 -14.47
CA GLU A 241 16.40 15.79 -14.88
C GLU A 241 16.56 15.66 -16.41
N SER A 242 17.77 15.91 -16.90
CA SER A 242 18.06 15.75 -18.33
C SER A 242 17.98 14.27 -18.75
N GLY A 243 17.35 14.00 -19.89
CA GLY A 243 17.21 12.64 -20.42
C GLY A 243 15.95 11.90 -19.99
N VAL A 244 15.05 12.57 -19.25
CA VAL A 244 13.66 12.11 -19.07
C VAL A 244 12.91 12.21 -20.39
N GLU A 245 12.37 11.09 -20.86
CA GLU A 245 11.63 10.97 -22.11
C GLU A 245 10.15 11.32 -21.92
N ALA A 246 9.61 11.02 -20.74
CA ALA A 246 8.27 11.42 -20.34
C ALA A 246 8.14 11.44 -18.82
N PHE A 247 7.24 12.26 -18.29
CA PHE A 247 6.73 12.09 -16.93
C PHE A 247 5.23 11.86 -16.92
N THR A 248 4.75 11.16 -15.89
CA THR A 248 3.34 10.96 -15.58
C THR A 248 3.08 11.47 -14.17
N ALA A 249 2.26 12.50 -14.05
CA ALA A 249 1.78 12.99 -12.77
C ALA A 249 0.44 12.33 -12.45
N LEU A 250 0.40 11.58 -11.34
CA LEU A 250 -0.83 11.07 -10.75
C LEU A 250 -1.13 11.88 -9.50
N LEU A 251 -2.21 12.66 -9.56
CA LEU A 251 -2.50 13.71 -8.59
C LEU A 251 -3.84 13.43 -7.92
N PHE A 252 -3.81 12.98 -6.67
CA PHE A 252 -5.03 12.75 -5.89
C PHE A 252 -5.59 14.06 -5.37
N HIS A 253 -6.91 14.21 -5.43
CA HIS A 253 -7.60 15.39 -4.92
C HIS A 253 -9.03 15.03 -4.49
N GLU A 254 -9.65 15.93 -3.73
CA GLU A 254 -11.07 15.81 -3.38
C GLU A 254 -11.95 15.99 -4.62
N PRO A 255 -13.13 15.32 -4.71
CA PRO A 255 -13.99 15.41 -5.89
C PRO A 255 -14.50 16.78 -6.27
N ASP A 256 -14.65 17.67 -5.28
CA ASP A 256 -15.09 19.05 -5.47
C ASP A 256 -13.92 20.06 -5.32
N GLY A 257 -12.68 19.58 -5.48
CA GLY A 257 -11.46 20.39 -5.38
C GLY A 257 -11.35 21.47 -6.46
N GLU A 258 -10.52 22.49 -6.21
CA GLU A 258 -10.21 23.50 -7.23
C GLU A 258 -9.44 22.86 -8.41
N PRO A 259 -9.72 23.26 -9.67
CA PRO A 259 -9.04 22.71 -10.83
C PRO A 259 -7.53 22.92 -10.76
N LEU A 260 -6.78 21.83 -10.92
CA LEU A 260 -5.33 21.83 -10.89
C LEU A 260 -4.75 22.61 -12.08
N ALA A 261 -3.55 23.16 -11.89
CA ALA A 261 -2.74 23.72 -12.96
C ALA A 261 -1.29 23.22 -12.87
N LEU A 262 -0.67 23.02 -14.02
CA LEU A 262 0.72 22.59 -14.14
C LEU A 262 1.55 23.73 -14.73
N VAL A 263 2.57 24.16 -14.00
CA VAL A 263 3.47 25.25 -14.39
C VAL A 263 4.82 24.67 -14.79
N ALA A 264 5.21 24.93 -16.03
CA ALA A 264 6.49 24.52 -16.60
C ALA A 264 7.66 25.38 -16.09
N PRO A 265 8.92 24.93 -16.28
CA PRO A 265 10.11 25.67 -15.85
C PRO A 265 10.24 27.07 -16.46
N ASP A 266 9.65 27.31 -17.64
CA ASP A 266 9.63 28.62 -18.30
C ASP A 266 8.49 29.54 -17.81
N GLY A 267 7.64 29.05 -16.91
CA GLY A 267 6.48 29.76 -16.36
C GLY A 267 5.19 29.57 -17.16
N THR A 268 5.20 28.79 -18.24
CA THR A 268 3.98 28.45 -18.98
C THR A 268 3.03 27.66 -18.09
N VAL A 269 1.75 28.02 -18.08
CA VAL A 269 0.71 27.38 -17.26
C VAL A 269 -0.20 26.55 -18.16
N TYR A 270 -0.30 25.27 -17.85
CA TYR A 270 -1.18 24.31 -18.50
C TYR A 270 -2.36 23.94 -17.61
N ARG A 271 -3.50 23.64 -18.25
CA ARG A 271 -4.75 23.21 -17.60
C ARG A 271 -5.33 22.02 -18.36
N ALA A 272 -6.32 21.36 -17.79
CA ALA A 272 -6.95 20.18 -18.40
C ALA A 272 -7.51 20.44 -19.81
N ASP A 273 -8.00 21.65 -20.09
CA ASP A 273 -8.52 22.07 -21.39
C ASP A 273 -7.45 22.50 -22.40
N ASP A 274 -6.23 22.78 -21.93
CA ASP A 274 -5.06 23.13 -22.73
C ASP A 274 -3.82 22.40 -22.17
N PRO A 275 -3.72 21.08 -22.38
CA PRO A 275 -2.62 20.28 -21.84
C PRO A 275 -1.29 20.62 -22.55
N PRO A 276 -0.14 20.24 -21.96
CA PRO A 276 1.17 20.41 -22.59
C PRO A 276 1.21 19.84 -24.02
N PRO A 277 2.03 20.37 -24.94
CA PRO A 277 2.13 19.88 -26.31
C PRO A 277 2.40 18.37 -26.38
N GLY A 278 1.54 17.62 -27.06
CA GLY A 278 1.63 16.15 -27.13
C GLY A 278 1.25 15.40 -25.84
N GLY A 279 1.00 16.14 -24.77
CA GLY A 279 0.55 15.61 -23.49
C GLY A 279 -0.93 15.26 -23.47
N GLN A 280 -1.30 14.50 -22.44
CA GLN A 280 -2.67 14.09 -22.17
C GLN A 280 -2.99 14.42 -20.72
N TRP A 281 -4.17 14.95 -20.47
CA TRP A 281 -4.67 15.24 -19.14
C TRP A 281 -6.04 14.59 -18.99
N GLN A 282 -6.11 13.56 -18.17
CA GLN A 282 -7.35 12.88 -17.81
C GLN A 282 -7.77 13.38 -16.44
N VAL A 283 -8.98 13.91 -16.35
CA VAL A 283 -9.57 14.42 -15.11
C VAL A 283 -10.59 13.40 -14.62
N GLU A 284 -10.38 12.87 -13.43
CA GLU A 284 -11.31 11.96 -12.76
C GLU A 284 -11.84 12.57 -11.46
N PRO A 285 -12.96 12.07 -10.92
CA PRO A 285 -13.53 12.62 -9.70
C PRO A 285 -12.65 12.56 -8.46
N ARG A 286 -11.50 11.88 -8.45
CA ARG A 286 -10.63 11.73 -7.26
C ARG A 286 -9.15 11.85 -7.58
N PHE A 287 -8.80 11.92 -8.87
CA PHE A 287 -7.44 12.05 -9.30
C PHE A 287 -7.37 12.64 -10.70
N ASP A 288 -6.27 13.32 -10.98
CA ASP A 288 -5.87 13.68 -12.33
C ASP A 288 -4.69 12.82 -12.75
N LEU A 289 -4.69 12.41 -14.02
CA LEU A 289 -3.56 11.74 -14.66
C LEU A 289 -3.04 12.59 -15.82
N ILE A 290 -1.86 13.17 -15.64
CA ILE A 290 -1.20 14.02 -16.63
C ILE A 290 0.00 13.27 -17.19
N ARG A 291 0.05 13.07 -18.51
CA ARG A 291 1.19 12.47 -19.21
C ARG A 291 1.83 13.52 -20.09
N VAL A 292 3.12 13.78 -19.89
CA VAL A 292 3.87 14.79 -20.64
C VAL A 292 5.06 14.12 -21.33
N PRO A 293 5.02 13.96 -22.66
CA PRO A 293 6.18 13.51 -23.43
C PRO A 293 7.19 14.66 -23.60
N ASP A 294 8.46 14.30 -23.76
CA ASP A 294 9.58 15.21 -24.01
C ASP A 294 9.56 16.48 -23.11
N PRO A 295 9.47 16.32 -21.77
CA PRO A 295 9.32 17.44 -20.86
C PRO A 295 10.57 18.34 -20.83
N ALA A 296 10.36 19.63 -20.64
CA ALA A 296 11.45 20.56 -20.36
C ALA A 296 12.16 20.19 -19.05
N THR A 297 13.50 20.14 -19.09
CA THR A 297 14.35 19.97 -17.90
C THR A 297 14.22 21.19 -16.98
N GLY A 298 14.13 20.94 -15.67
CA GLY A 298 14.03 21.98 -14.65
C GLY A 298 12.91 21.73 -13.63
N GLU A 299 12.64 22.74 -12.81
CA GLU A 299 11.59 22.69 -11.79
C GLU A 299 10.21 22.91 -12.43
N TRP A 300 9.31 21.97 -12.19
CA TRP A 300 7.89 22.06 -12.48
C TRP A 300 7.11 22.31 -11.19
N ARG A 301 5.96 22.96 -11.29
CA ARG A 301 5.11 23.29 -10.14
C ARG A 301 3.65 22.98 -10.41
N LEU A 302 3.00 22.34 -9.45
CA LEU A 302 1.56 22.12 -9.39
C LEU A 302 0.92 23.24 -8.56
N GLU A 303 -0.17 23.79 -9.08
CA GLU A 303 -1.02 24.73 -8.36
C GLU A 303 -2.38 24.06 -8.11
N GLY A 304 -2.78 23.99 -6.85
CA GLY A 304 -4.00 23.33 -6.39
C GLY A 304 -3.76 22.52 -5.11
N GLU A 305 -4.85 22.02 -4.52
CA GLU A 305 -4.79 21.13 -3.36
C GLU A 305 -4.67 19.68 -3.85
N ILE A 306 -3.58 19.02 -3.48
CA ILE A 306 -3.32 17.61 -3.81
C ILE A 306 -3.04 16.81 -2.54
N ALA A 307 -3.42 15.54 -2.53
CA ALA A 307 -3.14 14.64 -1.42
C ALA A 307 -1.66 14.20 -1.43
N THR A 308 -1.18 13.76 -0.26
CA THR A 308 0.21 13.35 -0.03
C THR A 308 0.63 12.11 -0.84
N ASP A 309 -0.31 11.26 -1.24
CA ASP A 309 -0.05 10.07 -2.07
C ASP A 309 0.11 10.39 -3.57
N SER A 310 0.00 11.66 -3.95
CA SER A 310 0.27 12.13 -5.31
C SER A 310 1.75 11.93 -5.65
N ARG A 311 2.04 11.59 -6.91
CA ARG A 311 3.39 11.20 -7.33
C ARG A 311 3.68 11.53 -8.78
N ILE A 312 4.97 11.67 -9.08
CA ILE A 312 5.48 11.96 -10.42
C ILE A 312 6.34 10.77 -10.86
N GLY A 313 5.79 9.92 -11.70
CA GLY A 313 6.52 8.84 -12.37
C GLY A 313 7.31 9.37 -13.57
N VAL A 314 8.48 8.80 -13.82
CA VAL A 314 9.36 9.20 -14.94
C VAL A 314 9.77 7.99 -15.78
N THR A 315 9.83 8.20 -17.09
CA THR A 315 10.32 7.23 -18.07
C THR A 315 11.60 7.78 -18.70
N SER A 316 12.66 6.97 -18.71
CA SER A 316 13.93 7.30 -19.38
C SER A 316 14.81 6.07 -19.59
N SER A 317 15.80 6.20 -20.46
CA SER A 317 16.89 5.23 -20.61
C SER A 317 17.68 4.92 -19.33
N LEU A 318 17.79 5.89 -18.40
CA LEU A 318 18.34 5.67 -17.06
C LEU A 318 17.25 5.12 -16.14
N THR A 319 17.52 4.05 -15.41
CA THR A 319 16.53 3.41 -14.52
C THR A 319 17.15 3.04 -13.19
N LEU A 320 16.40 3.20 -12.10
CA LEU A 320 16.77 2.67 -10.79
C LEU A 320 16.31 1.21 -10.70
N ARG A 321 17.23 0.32 -10.37
CA ARG A 321 16.96 -1.11 -10.17
C ARG A 321 17.20 -1.49 -8.72
N THR A 322 16.50 -2.53 -8.31
CA THR A 322 16.64 -3.17 -7.01
C THR A 322 16.82 -4.67 -7.22
N GLY A 323 17.46 -5.34 -6.26
CA GLY A 323 17.38 -6.78 -6.14
C GLY A 323 15.94 -7.22 -5.83
N GLU A 324 15.76 -8.54 -5.64
CA GLU A 324 14.46 -9.06 -5.21
C GLU A 324 14.10 -8.52 -3.82
N LEU A 325 12.97 -7.81 -3.73
CA LEU A 325 12.42 -7.31 -2.47
C LEU A 325 11.15 -8.10 -2.12
N PRO A 326 11.10 -8.76 -0.95
CA PRO A 326 9.96 -9.58 -0.57
C PRO A 326 8.71 -8.72 -0.36
N ALA A 327 7.52 -9.29 -0.61
CA ALA A 327 6.24 -8.65 -0.29
C ALA A 327 6.01 -8.54 1.22
N THR A 328 6.63 -9.45 1.97
CA THR A 328 6.43 -9.60 3.41
C THR A 328 7.77 -9.45 4.12
N LEU A 329 7.83 -8.50 5.05
CA LEU A 329 8.90 -8.33 6.01
C LEU A 329 8.47 -8.91 7.37
N TYR A 330 9.44 -9.25 8.22
CA TYR A 330 9.16 -9.83 9.52
C TYR A 330 9.81 -9.00 10.64
N LEU A 331 9.06 -8.76 11.72
CA LEU A 331 9.60 -8.10 12.91
C LEU A 331 10.84 -8.81 13.45
N GLY A 332 11.86 -8.03 13.80
CA GLY A 332 13.13 -8.56 14.31
C GLY A 332 14.07 -9.16 13.25
N PHE A 333 13.69 -9.10 11.97
CA PHE A 333 14.54 -9.51 10.85
C PHE A 333 14.99 -8.30 10.02
N PRO A 334 16.30 -8.05 9.89
CA PRO A 334 16.80 -7.01 9.00
C PRO A 334 16.49 -7.38 7.55
N VAL A 335 16.39 -6.36 6.70
CA VAL A 335 16.02 -6.53 5.30
C VAL A 335 17.25 -6.31 4.43
N PRO A 336 17.77 -7.34 3.74
CA PRO A 336 18.84 -7.15 2.77
C PRO A 336 18.30 -6.35 1.59
N VAL A 337 18.99 -5.26 1.23
CA VAL A 337 18.63 -4.38 0.14
C VAL A 337 19.82 -4.27 -0.81
N GLU A 338 19.56 -4.48 -2.09
CA GLU A 338 20.48 -4.25 -3.18
C GLU A 338 19.83 -3.29 -4.19
N ALA A 339 20.57 -2.30 -4.66
CA ALA A 339 20.10 -1.34 -5.65
C ALA A 339 21.24 -0.81 -6.54
N TRP A 340 20.92 -0.41 -7.76
CA TRP A 340 21.87 0.16 -8.73
C TRP A 340 21.14 1.00 -9.79
N LEU A 341 21.86 1.84 -10.51
CA LEU A 341 21.33 2.52 -11.69
C LEU A 341 21.72 1.72 -12.94
N GLU A 342 20.84 1.69 -13.94
CA GLU A 342 21.12 1.13 -15.26
C GLU A 342 20.84 2.16 -16.34
N ARG A 343 21.67 2.20 -17.38
CA ARG A 343 21.39 2.95 -18.61
C ARG A 343 21.34 1.99 -19.78
N ALA A 344 20.20 1.94 -20.46
CA ALA A 344 19.98 1.05 -21.61
C ALA A 344 20.32 -0.44 -21.33
N GLY A 345 20.04 -0.90 -20.10
CA GLY A 345 20.26 -2.29 -19.67
C GLY A 345 21.64 -2.61 -19.12
N GLU A 346 22.57 -1.64 -19.11
CA GLU A 346 23.91 -1.81 -18.53
C GLU A 346 24.03 -1.02 -17.22
N PRO A 347 24.73 -1.53 -16.20
CA PRO A 347 25.00 -0.79 -14.97
C PRO A 347 25.62 0.58 -15.24
N TYR A 348 25.08 1.61 -14.59
CA TYR A 348 25.49 3.00 -14.75
C TYR A 348 25.69 3.62 -13.36
N GLY A 349 26.68 4.51 -13.20
CA GLY A 349 26.90 5.21 -11.93
C GLY A 349 28.36 5.44 -11.57
N ALA A 350 29.31 4.70 -12.15
CA ALA A 350 30.74 4.92 -11.91
C ALA A 350 31.23 6.30 -12.40
N GLU A 351 30.52 6.90 -13.34
CA GLU A 351 30.78 8.23 -13.90
C GLU A 351 30.06 9.35 -13.14
N LEU A 352 29.09 9.01 -12.27
CA LEU A 352 28.37 9.99 -11.47
C LEU A 352 29.21 10.31 -10.24
N GLU A 353 29.75 11.53 -10.19
CA GLU A 353 30.31 12.06 -8.95
C GLU A 353 29.22 12.08 -7.86
N SER A 354 29.64 11.91 -6.61
CA SER A 354 28.78 11.98 -5.41
C SER A 354 27.60 10.99 -5.31
N LEU A 355 27.45 10.02 -6.24
CA LEU A 355 26.33 9.06 -6.24
C LEU A 355 26.18 8.37 -4.88
N ALA A 356 25.01 8.57 -4.26
CA ALA A 356 24.62 7.94 -3.01
C ALA A 356 23.25 7.28 -3.16
N LEU A 357 23.14 6.05 -2.64
CA LEU A 357 21.86 5.36 -2.55
C LEU A 357 21.45 5.21 -1.09
N HIS A 358 20.20 5.56 -0.83
CA HIS A 358 19.55 5.46 0.48
C HIS A 358 18.33 4.56 0.36
N VAL A 359 18.06 3.81 1.42
CA VAL A 359 16.80 3.07 1.57
C VAL A 359 16.14 3.47 2.87
N GLU A 360 14.84 3.68 2.84
CA GLU A 360 14.01 3.99 4.00
C GLU A 360 12.81 3.03 4.02
N LEU A 361 12.47 2.54 5.21
CA LEU A 361 11.18 1.92 5.47
C LEU A 361 10.28 2.98 6.08
N ARG A 362 9.10 3.17 5.49
CA ARG A 362 8.11 4.13 5.94
C ARG A 362 6.79 3.45 6.24
N ASP A 363 6.06 3.95 7.23
CA ASP A 363 4.68 3.51 7.49
C ASP A 363 3.70 4.13 6.47
N PRO A 364 2.41 3.76 6.51
CA PRO A 364 1.40 4.32 5.60
C PRO A 364 1.22 5.84 5.77
N GLU A 365 1.48 6.37 6.97
CA GLU A 365 1.49 7.81 7.27
C GLU A 365 2.76 8.54 6.79
N ASN A 366 3.65 7.82 6.09
CA ASN A 366 4.91 8.32 5.52
C ASN A 366 5.97 8.72 6.56
N GLU A 367 5.84 8.26 7.81
CA GLU A 367 6.86 8.40 8.86
C GLU A 367 7.98 7.38 8.64
N VAL A 368 9.23 7.79 8.88
CA VAL A 368 10.40 6.93 8.68
C VAL A 368 10.54 5.99 9.88
N LEU A 369 10.38 4.69 9.63
CA LEU A 369 10.56 3.62 10.61
C LEU A 369 12.02 3.15 10.70
N ALA A 370 12.71 3.10 9.56
CA ALA A 370 14.11 2.73 9.48
C ALA A 370 14.75 3.40 8.26
N ALA A 371 16.05 3.68 8.32
CA ALA A 371 16.79 4.23 7.19
C ALA A 371 18.22 3.69 7.16
N LEU A 372 18.77 3.52 5.96
CA LEU A 372 20.14 3.08 5.74
C LEU A 372 20.72 3.73 4.48
N ARG A 373 21.97 4.18 4.58
CA ARG A 373 22.79 4.48 3.39
C ARG A 373 23.47 3.20 2.91
N LEU A 374 23.16 2.80 1.67
CA LEU A 374 23.73 1.61 1.06
C LEU A 374 25.22 1.82 0.74
N GLN A 375 25.99 0.75 0.82
CA GLN A 375 27.44 0.76 0.60
C GLN A 375 27.77 0.24 -0.81
N PRO A 376 28.69 0.88 -1.53
CA PRO A 376 29.08 0.41 -2.86
C PRO A 376 29.80 -0.94 -2.78
N ARG A 377 29.40 -1.86 -3.65
CA ARG A 377 30.00 -3.19 -3.84
C ARG A 377 30.05 -3.51 -5.34
N GLY A 378 31.14 -3.12 -5.99
CA GLY A 378 31.26 -3.20 -7.45
C GLY A 378 30.34 -2.19 -8.12
N GLU A 379 29.49 -2.64 -9.04
CA GLU A 379 28.54 -1.81 -9.79
C GLU A 379 27.19 -1.62 -9.07
N ARG A 380 27.07 -2.15 -7.85
CA ARG A 380 25.83 -2.14 -7.07
C ARG A 380 26.04 -1.56 -5.69
N PHE A 381 24.94 -1.23 -5.02
CA PHE A 381 24.90 -0.75 -3.66
C PHE A 381 24.13 -1.75 -2.80
N VAL A 382 24.72 -2.15 -1.67
CA VAL A 382 24.16 -3.18 -0.79
C VAL A 382 24.13 -2.71 0.66
N GLY A 383 23.20 -3.24 1.43
CA GLY A 383 23.09 -2.98 2.86
C GLY A 383 21.99 -3.82 3.50
N GLU A 384 21.97 -3.86 4.82
CA GLU A 384 20.92 -4.51 5.61
C GLU A 384 20.15 -3.45 6.38
N LEU A 385 18.95 -3.12 5.89
CA LEU A 385 18.07 -2.18 6.56
C LEU A 385 17.69 -2.75 7.94
N PRO A 386 17.74 -1.95 9.02
CA PRO A 386 17.35 -2.39 10.35
C PRO A 386 15.98 -3.05 10.37
N ALA A 387 15.81 -4.04 11.25
CA ALA A 387 14.57 -4.79 11.36
C ALA A 387 13.38 -3.85 11.63
N PRO A 388 12.22 -4.09 10.99
CA PRO A 388 11.04 -3.29 11.23
C PRO A 388 10.58 -3.45 12.68
N ALA A 389 10.04 -2.36 13.24
CA ALA A 389 9.57 -2.30 14.63
C ALA A 389 8.04 -2.40 14.76
N LEU A 390 7.29 -2.15 13.68
CA LEU A 390 5.83 -2.12 13.66
C LEU A 390 5.29 -3.08 12.60
N VAL A 391 4.17 -3.73 12.92
CA VAL A 391 3.41 -4.57 11.98
C VAL A 391 2.49 -3.70 11.10
N GLY A 392 2.05 -4.27 9.99
CA GLY A 392 1.10 -3.64 9.07
C GLY A 392 1.74 -3.24 7.73
N GLY A 393 0.96 -2.54 6.91
CA GLY A 393 1.42 -2.02 5.62
C GLY A 393 2.60 -1.06 5.80
N ALA A 394 3.56 -1.11 4.89
CA ALA A 394 4.70 -0.20 4.87
C ALA A 394 5.20 -0.03 3.43
N ARG A 395 6.06 0.95 3.21
CA ARG A 395 6.68 1.20 1.90
C ARG A 395 8.19 1.32 2.05
N LEU A 396 8.92 0.62 1.19
CA LEU A 396 10.35 0.81 1.00
C LEU A 396 10.56 1.93 -0.03
N LEU A 397 11.25 2.98 0.36
CA LEU A 397 11.72 4.05 -0.52
C LEU A 397 13.20 3.83 -0.81
N ILE A 398 13.53 3.51 -2.06
CA ILE A 398 14.91 3.47 -2.54
C ILE A 398 15.16 4.76 -3.31
N ARG A 399 16.17 5.52 -2.91
CA ARG A 399 16.52 6.80 -3.53
C ARG A 399 17.98 6.83 -3.95
N ALA A 400 18.22 7.22 -5.20
CA ALA A 400 19.52 7.52 -5.76
C ALA A 400 19.67 9.02 -5.97
N GLU A 401 20.74 9.60 -5.43
CA GLU A 401 21.04 11.04 -5.49
C GLU A 401 22.45 11.23 -6.03
N ALA A 402 22.60 12.16 -6.98
CA ALA A 402 23.85 12.73 -7.44
C ALA A 402 23.61 14.22 -7.76
N ASP A 403 24.64 14.98 -8.14
CA ASP A 403 24.57 16.45 -8.24
C ASP A 403 23.38 16.99 -9.09
N ASP A 404 23.07 16.38 -10.24
CA ASP A 404 21.97 16.77 -11.15
C ASP A 404 20.94 15.64 -11.36
N LEU A 405 20.91 14.66 -10.45
CA LEU A 405 20.09 13.46 -10.56
C LEU A 405 19.40 13.17 -9.23
N THR A 406 18.08 12.98 -9.27
CA THR A 406 17.36 12.46 -8.10
C THR A 406 16.29 11.51 -8.56
N ARG A 407 16.53 10.23 -8.32
CA ARG A 407 15.66 9.14 -8.72
C ARG A 407 15.17 8.42 -7.48
N GLN A 408 13.89 8.11 -7.41
CA GLN A 408 13.37 7.28 -6.33
C GLN A 408 12.42 6.20 -6.83
N ARG A 409 12.30 5.13 -6.07
CA ARG A 409 11.35 4.04 -6.30
C ARG A 409 10.71 3.66 -4.98
N TRP A 410 9.39 3.55 -5.01
CA TRP A 410 8.60 3.04 -3.92
C TRP A 410 8.27 1.56 -4.17
N GLN A 411 8.31 0.77 -3.10
CA GLN A 411 7.92 -0.64 -3.13
C GLN A 411 7.09 -0.92 -1.89
N ALA A 412 5.80 -1.18 -2.09
CA ALA A 412 4.92 -1.58 -1.01
C ALA A 412 5.28 -2.97 -0.48
N VAL A 413 5.22 -3.10 0.85
CA VAL A 413 5.50 -4.30 1.62
C VAL A 413 4.51 -4.41 2.78
N ASN A 414 4.31 -5.61 3.30
CA ASN A 414 3.58 -5.85 4.54
C ASN A 414 4.53 -6.35 5.61
N VAL A 415 4.46 -5.80 6.82
CA VAL A 415 5.27 -6.26 7.96
C VAL A 415 4.42 -7.14 8.86
N LEU A 416 4.85 -8.39 9.04
CA LEU A 416 4.21 -9.35 9.92
C LEU A 416 5.05 -9.63 11.16
N PRO A 417 4.43 -10.06 12.28
CA PRO A 417 5.21 -10.66 13.34
C PRO A 417 5.86 -11.95 12.83
N ALA A 418 7.09 -12.24 13.28
CA ALA A 418 7.74 -13.50 12.92
C ALA A 418 6.97 -14.73 13.45
N ILE A 419 6.30 -14.56 14.59
CA ILE A 419 5.44 -15.54 15.26
C ILE A 419 4.11 -14.86 15.55
N ALA A 420 3.02 -15.36 14.98
CA ALA A 420 1.67 -14.94 15.30
C ALA A 420 1.24 -15.53 16.65
N ALA A 421 0.47 -14.77 17.42
CA ALA A 421 -0.04 -15.19 18.72
C ALA A 421 -1.54 -14.97 18.80
N ARG A 422 -2.29 -15.99 19.25
CA ARG A 422 -3.74 -15.93 19.43
C ARG A 422 -4.14 -16.49 20.78
N HIS A 423 -4.97 -15.76 21.51
CA HIS A 423 -5.57 -16.23 22.75
C HIS A 423 -6.77 -17.14 22.46
N GLU A 424 -6.82 -18.31 23.12
CA GLU A 424 -7.96 -19.23 23.09
C GLU A 424 -8.56 -19.35 24.51
N PRO A 425 -9.48 -18.44 24.90
CA PRO A 425 -10.00 -18.37 26.27
C PRO A 425 -10.62 -19.68 26.76
N ALA A 426 -11.40 -20.34 25.90
CA ALA A 426 -12.10 -21.59 26.23
C ALA A 426 -11.16 -22.75 26.54
N ALA A 427 -9.92 -22.70 26.03
CA ALA A 427 -8.88 -23.69 26.28
C ALA A 427 -7.82 -23.17 27.27
N SER A 428 -8.01 -21.98 27.84
CA SER A 428 -7.07 -21.32 28.78
C SER A 428 -5.62 -21.35 28.29
N ARG A 429 -5.40 -21.05 27.00
CA ARG A 429 -4.07 -21.11 26.39
C ARG A 429 -3.87 -20.01 25.35
N VAL A 430 -2.61 -19.80 25.00
CA VAL A 430 -2.20 -19.02 23.83
C VAL A 430 -1.59 -19.96 22.80
N VAL A 431 -2.05 -19.85 21.56
CA VAL A 431 -1.47 -20.55 20.42
C VAL A 431 -0.50 -19.60 19.72
N LEU A 432 0.72 -20.09 19.50
CA LEU A 432 1.77 -19.42 18.74
C LEU A 432 2.02 -20.17 17.45
N GLU A 433 2.10 -19.46 16.32
CA GLU A 433 2.35 -20.04 15.01
C GLU A 433 3.46 -19.27 14.29
N ALA A 434 4.43 -19.98 13.72
CA ALA A 434 5.50 -19.34 12.97
C ALA A 434 4.98 -18.85 11.62
N GLU A 435 5.06 -17.54 11.42
CA GLU A 435 4.71 -16.87 10.15
C GLU A 435 5.96 -16.73 9.27
N HIS A 436 7.14 -16.51 9.86
CA HIS A 436 8.38 -16.48 9.10
C HIS A 436 8.72 -17.90 8.56
N PRO A 437 8.92 -18.09 7.25
CA PRO A 437 9.00 -19.43 6.63
C PRO A 437 10.19 -20.27 7.11
N ALA A 438 11.30 -19.64 7.52
CA ALA A 438 12.45 -20.37 8.05
C ALA A 438 12.30 -20.78 9.54
N LEU A 439 11.27 -20.35 10.27
CA LEU A 439 11.16 -20.65 11.70
C LEU A 439 10.42 -21.96 11.97
N ASP A 440 10.97 -22.77 12.86
CA ASP A 440 10.41 -24.04 13.30
C ASP A 440 10.79 -24.32 14.76
N ARG A 441 10.31 -25.44 15.30
CA ARG A 441 10.56 -25.86 16.68
C ARG A 441 12.03 -26.15 16.99
N ASP A 442 12.85 -26.46 15.99
CA ASP A 442 14.24 -26.87 16.18
C ASP A 442 15.17 -25.64 16.26
N ASN A 443 14.74 -24.52 15.70
CA ASN A 443 15.50 -23.27 15.65
C ASN A 443 14.89 -22.10 16.45
N THR A 444 13.73 -22.30 17.08
CA THR A 444 13.00 -21.24 17.78
C THR A 444 12.60 -21.67 19.20
N GLU A 445 13.08 -20.92 20.19
CA GLU A 445 12.66 -21.02 21.59
C GLU A 445 11.74 -19.85 21.95
N LEU A 446 10.57 -20.15 22.53
CA LEU A 446 9.56 -19.15 22.86
C LEU A 446 9.33 -19.09 24.38
N ALA A 447 9.11 -17.88 24.87
CA ALA A 447 8.72 -17.64 26.25
C ALA A 447 7.70 -16.50 26.30
N ALA A 448 6.86 -16.54 27.32
CA ALA A 448 5.97 -15.44 27.64
C ALA A 448 6.19 -14.96 29.06
N GLU A 449 5.81 -13.73 29.32
CA GLU A 449 5.79 -13.14 30.65
C GLU A 449 4.42 -12.55 30.92
N LEU A 450 3.81 -12.98 32.03
CA LEU A 450 2.51 -12.53 32.48
C LEU A 450 2.61 -12.02 33.91
N ALA A 451 2.35 -10.73 34.13
CA ALA A 451 2.46 -10.10 35.45
C ALA A 451 3.81 -10.37 36.17
N GLY A 452 4.90 -10.47 35.41
CA GLY A 452 6.25 -10.76 35.93
C GLY A 452 6.57 -12.26 36.09
N GLU A 453 5.62 -13.16 35.85
CA GLU A 453 5.84 -14.60 35.87
C GLU A 453 6.14 -15.11 34.46
N ARG A 454 7.21 -15.90 34.33
CA ARG A 454 7.61 -16.49 33.05
C ARG A 454 6.83 -17.78 32.78
N LEU A 455 6.19 -17.85 31.63
CA LEU A 455 5.50 -19.01 31.10
C LEU A 455 6.32 -19.64 29.97
N ALA A 456 6.44 -20.96 29.96
CA ALA A 456 7.12 -21.70 28.90
C ALA A 456 6.16 -21.97 27.75
N ALA A 457 6.67 -21.92 26.52
CA ALA A 457 5.95 -22.37 25.34
C ALA A 457 6.35 -23.82 25.01
N GLU A 458 5.37 -24.69 24.83
CA GLU A 458 5.57 -26.09 24.45
C GLU A 458 5.31 -26.29 22.96
N ALA A 459 6.27 -26.89 22.25
CA ALA A 459 6.09 -27.21 20.83
C ALA A 459 5.08 -28.35 20.66
N VAL A 460 4.01 -28.09 19.91
CA VAL A 460 2.95 -29.07 19.60
C VAL A 460 2.94 -29.51 18.13
N GLY A 461 3.75 -28.85 17.31
CA GLY A 461 3.99 -29.20 15.91
C GLY A 461 5.31 -28.61 15.43
N GLU A 462 5.61 -28.76 14.14
CA GLU A 462 6.87 -28.24 13.55
C GLU A 462 6.95 -26.71 13.63
N ARG A 463 5.82 -26.01 13.51
CA ARG A 463 5.73 -24.54 13.43
C ARG A 463 4.72 -23.95 14.42
N ARG A 464 4.36 -24.72 15.44
CA ARG A 464 3.27 -24.36 16.37
C ARG A 464 3.65 -24.70 17.81
N TRP A 465 3.35 -23.77 18.70
CA TRP A 465 3.55 -23.90 20.14
C TRP A 465 2.31 -23.48 20.89
N HIS A 466 2.14 -24.00 22.10
CA HIS A 466 1.12 -23.54 23.04
C HIS A 466 1.78 -23.01 24.31
N ILE A 467 1.16 -21.98 24.89
CA ILE A 467 1.45 -21.53 26.24
C ILE A 467 0.18 -21.77 27.06
N GLU A 468 0.27 -22.64 28.04
CA GLU A 468 -0.80 -22.84 29.02
C GLU A 468 -0.87 -21.60 29.93
N LEU A 469 -2.07 -21.04 30.07
CA LEU A 469 -2.30 -19.90 30.95
C LEU A 469 -2.75 -20.39 32.34
N PRO A 470 -2.31 -19.71 33.42
CA PRO A 470 -2.91 -19.95 34.73
C PRO A 470 -4.40 -19.57 34.72
N PRO A 471 -5.18 -19.91 35.76
CA PRO A 471 -6.55 -19.41 35.90
C PRO A 471 -6.54 -17.88 35.95
N LEU A 472 -7.24 -17.23 35.01
CA LEU A 472 -7.32 -15.76 34.89
C LEU A 472 -8.75 -15.28 35.04
N ASP A 473 -8.90 -14.02 35.49
CA ASP A 473 -10.17 -13.32 35.53
C ASP A 473 -10.45 -12.70 34.15
N ASP A 474 -11.50 -13.18 33.48
CA ASP A 474 -11.88 -12.73 32.13
C ASP A 474 -12.51 -11.33 32.11
N SER A 475 -12.82 -10.77 33.28
CA SER A 475 -13.30 -9.39 33.42
C SER A 475 -12.18 -8.34 33.37
N ILE A 476 -10.92 -8.79 33.28
CA ILE A 476 -9.74 -7.95 33.28
C ILE A 476 -8.89 -8.21 32.02
N SER A 477 -8.67 -7.16 31.24
CA SER A 477 -7.71 -7.19 30.14
C SER A 477 -6.30 -7.03 30.70
N GLN A 478 -5.40 -7.91 30.29
CA GLN A 478 -4.02 -7.92 30.76
C GLN A 478 -3.05 -8.25 29.62
N PRO A 479 -1.90 -7.56 29.53
CA PRO A 479 -0.90 -7.82 28.50
C PRO A 479 -0.09 -9.07 28.82
N LEU A 480 0.12 -9.90 27.80
CA LEU A 480 1.09 -10.97 27.77
C LEU A 480 2.27 -10.52 26.89
N LEU A 481 3.45 -10.42 27.50
CA LEU A 481 4.67 -10.10 26.76
C LEU A 481 5.26 -11.39 26.18
N LEU A 482 5.63 -11.35 24.91
CA LEU A 482 6.12 -12.51 24.17
C LEU A 482 7.53 -12.25 23.67
N ALA A 483 8.41 -13.24 23.82
CA ALA A 483 9.78 -13.18 23.33
C ALA A 483 10.16 -14.49 22.64
N ALA A 484 10.95 -14.36 21.59
CA ALA A 484 11.50 -15.48 20.85
C ALA A 484 13.02 -15.39 20.84
N ARG A 485 13.69 -16.51 21.07
CA ARG A 485 15.11 -16.68 20.76
C ARG A 485 15.21 -17.57 19.54
N VAL A 486 15.73 -17.02 18.45
CA VAL A 486 15.79 -17.66 17.14
C VAL A 486 17.24 -17.86 16.74
N THR A 487 17.58 -19.03 16.21
CA THR A 487 18.91 -19.31 15.64
C THR A 487 18.77 -19.70 14.17
N LEU A 488 19.12 -18.79 13.25
CA LEU A 488 19.08 -19.03 11.80
C LEU A 488 20.46 -18.81 11.20
N ASP A 489 20.88 -19.71 10.31
CA ASP A 489 22.17 -19.65 9.60
C ASP A 489 23.40 -19.49 10.51
N GLY A 490 23.30 -19.94 11.78
CA GLY A 490 24.35 -19.81 12.79
C GLY A 490 24.27 -18.53 13.65
N ASP A 491 23.35 -17.62 13.33
CA ASP A 491 23.13 -16.38 14.07
C ASP A 491 21.95 -16.50 15.03
N THR A 492 22.22 -16.36 16.33
CA THR A 492 21.18 -16.32 17.37
C THR A 492 20.76 -14.87 17.65
N ARG A 493 19.45 -14.62 17.64
CA ARG A 493 18.84 -13.32 17.93
C ARG A 493 17.68 -13.46 18.91
N ASP A 494 17.58 -12.49 19.82
CA ASP A 494 16.43 -12.33 20.70
C ASP A 494 15.47 -11.32 20.07
N ILE A 495 14.23 -11.76 19.81
CA ILE A 495 13.18 -10.98 19.16
C ILE A 495 12.07 -10.73 20.18
N ARG A 496 11.69 -9.47 20.37
CA ARG A 496 10.47 -9.10 21.08
C ARG A 496 9.30 -9.22 20.11
N LEU A 497 8.31 -10.01 20.47
CA LEU A 497 7.10 -10.17 19.68
C LEU A 497 6.06 -9.12 20.11
N PRO A 498 5.07 -8.79 19.26
CA PRO A 498 3.99 -7.90 19.65
C PRO A 498 3.31 -8.37 20.94
N ARG A 499 2.95 -7.41 21.79
CA ARG A 499 2.18 -7.70 23.01
C ARG A 499 0.83 -8.31 22.64
N LEU A 500 0.47 -9.41 23.29
CA LEU A 500 -0.86 -10.01 23.15
C LEU A 500 -1.74 -9.53 24.31
N LEU A 501 -2.87 -8.90 24.02
CA LEU A 501 -3.85 -8.58 25.06
C LEU A 501 -4.74 -9.79 25.32
N LEU A 502 -4.70 -10.30 26.55
CA LEU A 502 -5.66 -11.29 27.02
C LEU A 502 -6.96 -10.57 27.38
N PHE A 503 -8.10 -11.20 27.04
CA PHE A 503 -9.45 -10.65 27.24
C PHE A 503 -9.58 -9.18 26.79
N PRO A 504 -9.32 -8.86 25.50
CA PRO A 504 -9.29 -7.47 25.03
C PRO A 504 -10.64 -6.73 25.19
N GLU A 505 -11.76 -7.47 25.21
CA GLU A 505 -13.11 -6.93 25.39
C GLU A 505 -13.48 -6.61 26.85
N ALA A 506 -12.58 -6.89 27.80
CA ALA A 506 -12.83 -6.64 29.20
C ALA A 506 -12.89 -5.13 29.51
N GLN A 507 -13.84 -4.74 30.37
CA GLN A 507 -14.09 -3.33 30.70
C GLN A 507 -12.94 -2.70 31.51
N THR A 508 -12.19 -3.51 32.25
CA THR A 508 -11.09 -3.07 33.11
C THR A 508 -9.76 -3.53 32.52
N GLY A 509 -8.80 -2.61 32.33
CA GLY A 509 -7.47 -2.94 31.81
C GLY A 509 -6.37 -2.75 32.85
N LEU A 510 -5.55 -3.77 33.08
CA LEU A 510 -4.31 -3.67 33.86
C LEU A 510 -3.14 -3.36 32.92
N GLY A 511 -2.41 -2.26 33.18
CA GLY A 511 -1.19 -1.93 32.44
C GLY A 511 -1.39 -1.26 31.07
N LEU A 512 -2.60 -0.80 30.74
CA LEU A 512 -2.89 -0.05 29.52
C LEU A 512 -2.78 1.46 29.78
N ALA A 513 -1.82 2.14 29.14
CA ALA A 513 -1.89 3.60 29.00
C ALA A 513 -2.98 3.93 27.96
N ARG A 514 -4.06 4.59 28.38
CA ARG A 514 -5.14 5.07 27.52
C ARG A 514 -5.01 6.57 27.30
N ASP A 515 -5.31 7.05 26.10
CA ASP A 515 -5.45 8.49 25.84
C ASP A 515 -6.73 9.06 26.51
N ALA A 516 -6.91 10.38 26.46
CA ALA A 516 -8.08 11.05 27.05
C ALA A 516 -9.43 10.63 26.43
N GLU A 517 -9.40 9.87 25.33
CA GLU A 517 -10.57 9.37 24.59
C GLU A 517 -10.74 7.85 24.76
N GLY A 518 -9.94 7.20 25.61
CA GLY A 518 -10.09 5.79 25.99
C GLY A 518 -9.50 4.79 24.98
N ARG A 519 -8.76 5.26 23.97
CA ARG A 519 -8.09 4.39 22.98
C ARG A 519 -6.77 3.87 23.53
N PRO A 520 -6.36 2.63 23.19
CA PRO A 520 -5.02 2.16 23.47
C PRO A 520 -4.02 3.03 22.70
N LEU A 521 -3.05 3.62 23.42
CA LEU A 521 -1.95 4.33 22.77
C LEU A 521 -1.16 3.32 21.93
N ALA A 522 -1.14 3.52 20.61
CA ALA A 522 -0.14 2.92 19.75
C ALA A 522 1.23 3.43 20.20
N GLU A 523 2.09 2.53 20.68
CA GLU A 523 3.40 2.89 21.18
C GLU A 523 4.32 3.20 20.00
N ARG A 524 4.55 4.51 19.77
CA ARG A 524 5.69 4.99 19.00
C ARG A 524 6.95 4.70 19.81
N PHE A 525 7.67 3.63 19.46
CA PHE A 525 8.98 3.35 20.04
C PHE A 525 10.02 4.30 19.44
N HIS A 526 10.32 5.39 20.14
CA HIS A 526 11.62 6.05 20.05
C HIS A 526 12.50 5.44 21.16
N GLU A 527 13.51 4.68 20.77
CA GLU A 527 14.63 4.37 21.67
C GLU A 527 15.88 5.07 21.12
N ASP A 528 16.37 6.02 21.92
CA ASP A 528 17.57 6.86 21.82
C ASP A 528 18.59 6.54 20.72
N LEU A 529 18.56 7.34 19.65
CA LEU A 529 19.78 7.70 18.90
C LEU A 529 20.34 8.99 19.48
N ASP A 530 21.21 8.83 20.46
CA ASP A 530 21.98 9.90 21.09
C ASP A 530 23.03 10.45 20.10
N THR A 531 22.60 11.24 19.11
CA THR A 531 23.53 12.09 18.33
C THR A 531 23.65 13.44 19.00
N GLY A 532 24.74 13.61 19.75
CA GLY A 532 25.00 14.79 20.55
C GLY A 532 24.95 16.11 19.78
N ARG A 533 24.14 17.04 20.29
CA ARG A 533 24.35 18.48 20.11
C ARG A 533 23.96 19.23 21.38
N ARG A 534 24.96 19.66 22.15
CA ARG A 534 24.79 20.61 23.27
C ARG A 534 24.51 22.01 22.71
N GLY A 535 23.52 22.67 23.28
CA GLY A 535 23.25 24.12 23.19
C GLY A 535 21.80 24.36 23.60
N GLY A 536 21.49 24.83 24.81
CA GLY A 536 21.72 26.20 25.26
C GLY A 536 20.36 26.88 25.37
N ALA A 537 19.79 26.93 26.57
CA ALA A 537 18.44 27.42 26.85
C ALA A 537 18.24 28.92 26.52
N MET A 538 17.11 29.25 25.88
CA MET A 538 16.57 30.61 25.72
C MET A 538 15.08 30.64 26.13
N PRO A 539 14.55 31.79 26.59
CA PRO A 539 13.36 31.85 27.43
C PRO A 539 12.03 31.86 26.64
N GLU A 540 10.99 31.32 27.28
CA GLU A 540 9.62 31.13 26.78
C GLU A 540 9.05 32.37 26.07
N SER A 541 8.65 32.18 24.81
CA SER A 541 8.03 33.21 23.99
C SER A 541 6.50 33.15 24.09
N ALA A 542 5.83 34.26 23.75
CA ALA A 542 4.38 34.40 23.81
C ALA A 542 3.58 33.40 22.94
N ALA A 543 4.25 32.61 22.09
CA ALA A 543 3.66 31.53 21.30
C ALA A 543 3.21 30.35 22.18
N ASP A 544 3.96 29.98 23.21
CA ASP A 544 3.62 28.82 24.07
C ASP A 544 2.38 29.12 24.93
N ARG A 545 2.22 30.38 25.38
CA ARG A 545 0.99 30.83 26.04
C ARG A 545 -0.21 30.91 25.11
N PHE A 546 0.01 31.10 23.80
CA PHE A 546 -1.05 31.11 22.81
C PHE A 546 -1.49 29.68 22.44
N VAL A 547 -0.55 28.74 22.32
CA VAL A 547 -0.83 27.31 22.09
C VAL A 547 -1.58 26.70 23.29
N ALA A 548 -1.18 27.04 24.52
CA ALA A 548 -1.91 26.63 25.72
C ALA A 548 -3.35 27.21 25.77
N PHE A 549 -3.56 28.45 25.32
CA PHE A 549 -4.89 29.06 25.26
C PHE A 549 -5.79 28.47 24.16
N VAL A 550 -5.20 28.06 23.03
CA VAL A 550 -5.94 27.45 21.90
C VAL A 550 -6.34 26.01 22.21
N ASN A 551 -5.51 25.25 22.91
CA ASN A 551 -5.82 23.87 23.29
C ASN A 551 -6.87 23.75 24.40
N ASP A 552 -7.12 24.84 25.16
CA ASP A 552 -8.12 24.84 26.26
C ASP A 552 -9.53 25.28 25.81
N LEU A 553 -9.66 25.83 24.59
CA LEU A 553 -10.94 26.28 24.01
C LEU A 553 -11.99 25.17 23.79
N PRO A 554 -11.64 23.93 23.36
CA PRO A 554 -12.61 22.86 23.19
C PRO A 554 -13.21 22.37 24.51
N ALA A 555 -12.39 22.34 25.58
CA ALA A 555 -12.80 21.87 26.90
C ALA A 555 -13.77 22.85 27.59
N GLN A 556 -13.50 24.16 27.51
CA GLN A 556 -14.37 25.18 28.10
C GLN A 556 -15.68 25.36 27.31
N ALA A 557 -15.67 25.16 25.98
CA ALA A 557 -16.87 25.17 25.15
C ALA A 557 -17.77 23.94 25.42
N ARG A 558 -17.19 22.74 25.58
CA ARG A 558 -17.94 21.52 25.95
C ARG A 558 -18.52 21.61 27.35
N ALA A 559 -17.81 22.17 28.32
CA ALA A 559 -18.31 22.38 29.68
C ALA A 559 -19.49 23.36 29.74
N LEU A 560 -19.46 24.46 28.97
CA LEU A 560 -20.58 25.41 28.87
C LEU A 560 -21.77 24.83 28.09
N TRP A 561 -21.53 24.00 27.09
CA TRP A 561 -22.57 23.32 26.31
C TRP A 561 -23.31 22.27 27.17
N GLN A 562 -22.58 21.47 27.94
CA GLN A 562 -23.15 20.46 28.82
C GLN A 562 -23.88 21.05 30.05
N ALA A 563 -23.45 22.22 30.54
CA ALA A 563 -24.14 22.93 31.63
C ALA A 563 -25.47 23.58 31.20
N GLY A 564 -25.62 23.97 29.93
CA GLY A 564 -26.81 24.67 29.40
C GLY A 564 -27.87 23.76 28.74
N TRP A 565 -27.46 22.62 28.19
CA TRP A 565 -28.31 21.72 27.40
C TRP A 565 -29.57 21.18 28.13
N PRO A 566 -29.51 20.81 29.42
CA PRO A 566 -30.69 20.28 30.13
C PRO A 566 -31.76 21.34 30.45
N GLY A 567 -31.43 22.63 30.38
CA GLY A 567 -32.37 23.74 30.56
C GLY A 567 -33.13 24.09 29.28
N VAL A 568 -32.46 23.96 28.14
CA VAL A 568 -33.02 24.27 26.81
C VAL A 568 -34.00 23.20 26.36
N GLN A 569 -33.73 21.92 26.63
CA GLN A 569 -34.67 20.82 26.35
C GLN A 569 -35.99 20.97 27.12
N ARG A 570 -35.93 21.34 28.40
CA ARG A 570 -37.13 21.58 29.23
C ARG A 570 -37.96 22.80 28.78
N LEU A 571 -37.32 23.81 28.19
CA LEU A 571 -38.01 24.99 27.64
C LEU A 571 -38.60 24.72 26.25
N ALA A 572 -37.93 23.90 25.44
CA ALA A 572 -38.41 23.46 24.13
C ALA A 572 -39.63 22.54 24.22
N GLU A 573 -39.64 21.62 25.19
CA GLU A 573 -40.78 20.72 25.43
C GLU A 573 -41.98 21.44 26.07
N ALA A 574 -41.75 22.46 26.90
CA ALA A 574 -42.83 23.19 27.57
C ALA A 574 -43.49 24.28 26.69
N HIS A 575 -42.77 24.91 25.76
CA HIS A 575 -43.24 26.13 25.05
C HIS A 575 -43.01 26.13 23.53
N GLY A 576 -42.82 24.96 22.91
CA GLY A 576 -42.53 24.80 21.47
C GLY A 576 -43.56 25.35 20.46
N ARG A 577 -44.67 25.97 20.90
CA ARG A 577 -45.68 26.59 20.04
C ARG A 577 -45.84 28.11 20.20
N ASP A 578 -45.03 28.78 21.02
CA ASP A 578 -45.12 30.25 21.15
C ASP A 578 -44.16 30.97 20.17
N PRO A 579 -44.68 31.69 19.15
CA PRO A 579 -43.85 32.32 18.10
C PRO A 579 -42.92 33.43 18.60
N ARG A 580 -43.11 33.92 19.83
CA ARG A 580 -42.29 34.99 20.41
C ARG A 580 -40.89 34.52 20.84
N LEU A 581 -40.73 33.24 21.18
CA LEU A 581 -39.43 32.68 21.58
C LEU A 581 -38.50 32.45 20.38
N TRP A 582 -39.07 32.08 19.23
CA TRP A 582 -38.34 31.99 17.97
C TRP A 582 -37.81 33.35 17.51
N ALA A 583 -38.57 34.43 17.74
CA ALA A 583 -38.11 35.79 17.47
C ALA A 583 -36.91 36.19 18.34
N VAL A 584 -36.86 35.78 19.61
CA VAL A 584 -35.72 36.03 20.50
C VAL A 584 -34.49 35.22 20.06
N GLY A 585 -34.67 33.95 19.68
CA GLY A 585 -33.60 33.12 19.14
C GLY A 585 -32.99 33.70 17.86
N LEU A 586 -33.83 34.20 16.95
CA LEU A 586 -33.39 34.86 15.73
C LEU A 586 -32.58 36.14 16.02
N VAL A 587 -33.00 36.94 17.01
CA VAL A 587 -32.28 38.15 17.43
C VAL A 587 -30.89 37.81 18.00
N VAL A 588 -30.78 36.74 18.78
CA VAL A 588 -29.48 36.29 19.33
C VAL A 588 -28.53 35.82 18.22
N VAL A 589 -29.04 35.07 17.24
CA VAL A 589 -28.24 34.63 16.09
C VAL A 589 -27.78 35.83 15.25
N VAL A 590 -28.65 36.81 14.99
CA VAL A 590 -28.29 38.04 14.27
C VAL A 590 -27.22 38.84 15.02
N LEU A 591 -27.32 38.94 16.36
CA LEU A 591 -26.32 39.60 17.19
C LEU A 591 -24.95 38.90 17.12
N ILE A 592 -24.92 37.56 17.11
CA ILE A 592 -23.68 36.78 16.97
C ILE A 592 -23.04 37.01 15.59
N VAL A 593 -23.85 37.01 14.53
CA VAL A 593 -23.37 37.27 13.16
C VAL A 593 -22.78 38.68 13.02
N ILE A 594 -23.44 39.69 13.61
CA ILE A 594 -22.91 41.07 13.63
C ILE A 594 -21.58 41.14 14.40
N LEU A 595 -21.47 40.43 15.52
CA LEU A 595 -20.26 40.44 16.35
C LEU A 595 -19.08 39.75 15.65
N LEU A 596 -19.35 38.70 14.87
CA LEU A 596 -18.36 38.02 14.02
C LEU A 596 -17.94 38.89 12.84
N ALA A 597 -18.87 39.59 12.19
CA ALA A 597 -18.57 40.53 11.10
C ALA A 597 -17.70 41.71 11.55
N VAL A 598 -17.97 42.27 12.75
CA VAL A 598 -17.15 43.33 13.35
C VAL A 598 -15.76 42.83 13.75
N ARG A 599 -15.62 41.57 14.17
CA ARG A 599 -14.30 40.96 14.42
C ARG A 599 -13.50 40.75 13.14
N ARG A 600 -14.14 40.37 12.04
CA ARG A 600 -13.49 40.15 10.74
C ARG A 600 -12.99 41.47 10.13
N SER A 601 -13.75 42.56 10.25
CA SER A 601 -13.34 43.89 9.75
C SER A 601 -12.19 44.53 10.55
N ARG A 602 -12.02 44.15 11.82
CA ARG A 602 -10.88 44.60 12.65
C ARG A 602 -9.58 43.86 12.34
N ARG A 603 -9.63 42.64 11.79
CA ARG A 603 -8.42 41.90 11.34
C ARG A 603 -7.85 42.43 10.02
N ALA A 604 -8.70 42.95 9.12
CA ALA A 604 -8.26 43.48 7.82
C ALA A 604 -7.56 44.87 7.89
N ARG A 605 -7.55 45.54 9.05
CA ARG A 605 -6.95 46.88 9.22
C ARG A 605 -5.56 46.91 9.85
N ARG A 606 -4.88 45.76 10.00
CA ARG A 606 -3.47 45.70 10.42
C ARG A 606 -2.60 45.18 9.28
N VAL A 607 -2.38 46.03 8.28
CA VAL A 607 -1.25 45.93 7.35
C VAL A 607 -0.26 47.03 7.76
N VAL A 608 0.98 46.61 7.98
CA VAL A 608 2.07 47.38 8.58
C VAL A 608 2.68 48.35 7.58
N HIS A 609 2.90 49.58 8.05
CA HIS A 609 3.65 50.65 7.39
C HIS A 609 5.16 50.32 7.46
N ARG A 610 5.86 50.30 6.31
CA ARG A 610 7.32 50.14 6.22
C ARG A 610 7.94 51.48 5.84
N GLU A 611 8.60 52.13 6.79
CA GLU A 611 9.51 53.26 6.55
C GLU A 611 10.91 52.71 6.24
N GLU A 612 11.52 53.24 5.18
CA GLU A 612 12.94 53.06 4.83
C GLU A 612 13.82 53.95 5.74
N PRO A 613 15.08 53.56 6.00
CA PRO A 613 16.11 54.53 6.28
C PRO A 613 17.13 54.59 5.13
N TYR A 614 17.33 55.80 4.61
CA TYR A 614 18.55 56.21 3.92
C TYR A 614 19.72 56.19 4.90
N VAL A 615 20.82 55.50 4.56
CA VAL A 615 22.18 56.00 4.21
C VAL A 615 22.99 54.79 3.72
#